data_AF-A0A9D5VVJ9-F1
#
_entry.id   AF-A0A9D5VVJ9-F1
#
_cell.length_a   1.000
_cell.length_b   1.000
_cell.length_c   1.000
_cell.angle_alpha   90.00
_cell.angle_beta   90.00
_cell.angle_gamma   90.00
#
_symmetry.space_group_name_H-M   'P 1'
#
loop_
_entity.id
_entity.type
_entity.pdbx_description
1 polymer ?
#
loop_
_entity_poly.entity_id
_entity_poly.type
_entity_poly.pdbx_seq_one_letter_code
_entity_poly.pdbx_strand_id
1 'polypeptide(L)'
;MLIINFDTHTYVKKLVSAGVPERQAEIQADTFKEVIDSQLASKKDIKELEVSLKQNIKELDLKIETVKADLKRDIKELELKIEAKIESSKSDIIKWVAGMLVAQGAIVATLVKLLSRVP
;
A
#
# COMPACT_ATOMS: atom_id res chain seq x y z
N MET A 1 9.46 -20.60 -21.60
CA MET A 1 10.13 -21.59 -20.74
C MET A 1 10.71 -22.67 -21.65
N LEU A 2 12.02 -22.87 -21.61
CA LEU A 2 12.68 -23.94 -22.35
C LEU A 2 12.28 -25.28 -21.72
N ILE A 3 11.69 -26.15 -22.53
CA ILE A 3 11.44 -27.54 -22.14
C ILE A 3 12.75 -28.27 -22.39
N ILE A 4 13.47 -28.64 -21.34
CA ILE A 4 14.65 -29.52 -21.47
C ILE A 4 14.11 -30.94 -21.65
N ASN A 5 13.90 -31.36 -22.90
CA ASN A 5 13.60 -32.76 -23.20
C ASN A 5 14.93 -33.54 -23.17
N PHE A 6 15.20 -34.22 -22.06
CA PHE A 6 16.32 -35.15 -21.98
C PHE A 6 15.94 -36.47 -22.67
N ASP A 7 16.58 -36.75 -23.80
CA ASP A 7 16.40 -38.00 -24.54
C ASP A 7 17.35 -39.08 -24.00
N THR A 8 16.82 -39.92 -23.10
CA THR A 8 17.51 -41.06 -22.51
C THR A 8 18.10 -42.00 -23.58
N HIS A 9 17.38 -42.25 -24.68
CA HIS A 9 17.81 -43.19 -25.71
C HIS A 9 19.00 -42.67 -26.51
N THR A 10 18.92 -41.41 -26.95
CA THR A 10 20.02 -40.75 -27.65
C THR A 10 21.25 -40.62 -26.73
N TYR A 11 21.04 -40.39 -25.43
CA TYR A 11 22.12 -40.33 -24.46
C TYR A 11 22.80 -41.70 -24.25
N VAL A 12 22.04 -42.78 -24.07
CA VAL A 12 22.57 -44.16 -23.97
C VAL A 12 23.40 -44.52 -25.20
N LYS A 13 22.90 -44.26 -26.42
CA LYS A 13 23.64 -44.54 -27.66
C LYS A 13 24.99 -43.83 -27.73
N LYS A 14 25.04 -42.57 -27.29
CA LYS A 14 26.30 -41.80 -27.23
C LYS A 14 27.29 -42.44 -26.27
N LEU A 15 26.86 -42.82 -25.06
CA LEU A 15 27.71 -43.49 -24.08
C LEU A 15 28.24 -44.83 -24.60
N VAL A 16 27.38 -45.65 -25.20
CA VAL A 16 27.79 -46.94 -25.79
C VAL A 16 28.79 -46.74 -26.92
N SER A 17 28.57 -45.75 -27.80
CA SER A 17 29.51 -45.42 -28.88
C SER A 17 30.88 -44.93 -28.36
N ALA A 18 30.92 -44.40 -27.13
CA ALA A 18 32.14 -43.99 -26.44
C ALA A 18 32.81 -45.14 -25.65
N GLY A 19 32.28 -46.37 -25.74
CA GLY A 19 32.85 -47.55 -25.09
C GLY A 19 32.30 -47.84 -23.68
N VAL A 20 31.27 -47.11 -23.23
CA VAL A 20 30.59 -47.44 -21.95
C VAL A 20 29.72 -48.68 -22.16
N PRO A 21 29.80 -49.70 -21.28
CA PRO A 21 28.91 -50.86 -21.36
C PRO A 21 27.44 -50.46 -21.33
N GLU A 22 26.60 -51.10 -22.15
CA GLU A 22 25.18 -50.76 -22.33
C GLU A 22 24.42 -50.62 -21.00
N ARG A 23 24.56 -51.60 -20.11
CA ARG A 23 23.93 -51.57 -18.78
C ARG A 23 24.38 -50.39 -17.92
N GLN A 24 25.63 -49.95 -18.04
CA GLN A 24 26.12 -48.77 -17.30
C GLN A 24 25.59 -47.48 -17.93
N ALA A 25 25.48 -47.42 -19.26
CA ALA A 25 24.91 -46.29 -19.97
C ALA A 25 23.42 -46.10 -19.63
N GLU A 26 22.64 -47.17 -19.56
CA GLU A 26 21.23 -47.16 -19.12
C GLU A 26 21.09 -46.61 -17.70
N ILE A 27 21.87 -47.14 -16.74
CA ILE A 27 21.82 -46.69 -15.34
C ILE A 27 22.18 -45.20 -15.23
N GLN A 28 23.20 -44.72 -15.97
CA GLN A 28 23.54 -43.30 -15.98
C GLN A 28 22.41 -42.45 -16.56
N ALA A 29 21.80 -42.89 -17.66
CA ALA A 29 20.73 -42.16 -18.32
C ALA A 29 19.49 -42.04 -17.42
N ASP A 30 19.12 -43.11 -16.74
CA ASP A 30 18.00 -43.12 -15.80
C ASP A 30 18.29 -42.24 -14.58
N THR A 31 19.48 -42.35 -13.99
CA THR A 31 19.89 -41.50 -12.85
C THR A 31 19.87 -40.02 -13.23
N PHE A 32 20.37 -39.67 -14.42
CA PHE A 32 20.34 -38.28 -14.89
C PHE A 32 18.92 -37.76 -15.13
N LYS A 33 18.04 -38.62 -15.66
CA LYS A 33 16.62 -38.27 -15.83
C LYS A 33 15.97 -37.99 -14.48
N GLU A 34 16.21 -38.83 -13.47
CA GLU A 34 15.70 -38.61 -12.11
C GLU A 34 16.22 -37.30 -11.49
N VAL A 35 17.49 -36.95 -11.69
CA VAL A 35 18.07 -35.69 -11.21
C VAL A 35 17.43 -34.48 -11.92
N ILE A 36 17.21 -34.57 -13.23
CA ILE A 36 16.57 -33.50 -14.02
C ILE A 36 15.11 -33.31 -13.57
N ASP A 37 14.37 -34.41 -13.40
CA ASP A 37 12.97 -34.37 -13.00
C ASP A 37 12.79 -33.89 -11.54
N SER A 38 13.78 -34.11 -10.66
CA SER A 38 13.72 -33.70 -9.25
C SER A 38 14.21 -32.28 -8.96
N GLN A 39 15.10 -31.71 -9.78
CA GLN A 39 15.64 -30.36 -9.54
C GLN A 39 14.94 -29.25 -10.31
N LEU A 40 14.12 -29.58 -11.31
CA LEU A 40 13.41 -28.58 -12.10
C LEU A 40 12.02 -28.31 -11.54
N ALA A 41 11.73 -27.02 -11.29
CA ALA A 41 10.36 -26.59 -11.03
C ALA A 41 9.47 -27.00 -12.21
N SER A 42 8.38 -27.71 -11.92
CA SER A 42 7.46 -28.18 -12.93
C SER A 42 6.69 -27.02 -13.55
N LYS A 43 6.12 -27.24 -14.74
CA LYS A 43 5.21 -26.26 -15.37
C LYS A 43 4.01 -25.96 -14.47
N LYS A 44 3.59 -26.91 -13.64
CA LYS A 44 2.50 -26.75 -12.68
C LYS A 44 2.90 -25.76 -11.59
N ASP A 45 4.08 -25.92 -11.00
CA ASP A 45 4.60 -25.04 -9.94
C ASP A 45 4.70 -23.59 -10.43
N ILE A 46 5.20 -23.39 -11.65
CA ILE A 46 5.29 -22.06 -12.27
C ILE A 46 3.90 -21.46 -12.51
N LYS A 47 2.93 -22.26 -12.96
CA LYS A 47 1.56 -21.80 -13.15
C LYS A 47 0.88 -21.45 -11.82
N GLU A 48 1.14 -22.22 -10.77
CA GLU A 48 0.65 -21.92 -9.42
C GLU A 48 1.26 -20.63 -8.88
N LEU A 49 2.57 -20.42 -9.08
CA LEU A 49 3.24 -19.16 -8.77
C LEU A 49 2.67 -17.99 -9.58
N GLU A 50 2.42 -18.16 -10.87
CA GLU A 50 1.82 -17.11 -11.73
C GLU A 50 0.42 -16.73 -11.23
N VAL A 51 -0.41 -17.73 -10.85
CA VAL A 51 -1.74 -17.50 -10.29
C VAL A 51 -1.65 -16.77 -8.95
N SER A 52 -0.77 -17.21 -8.06
CA SER A 52 -0.54 -16.58 -6.74
C SER A 52 -0.07 -15.13 -6.89
N LEU A 53 0.88 -14.87 -7.79
CA LEU A 53 1.35 -13.51 -8.08
C LEU A 53 0.23 -12.62 -8.63
N LYS A 54 -0.59 -13.13 -9.56
CA LYS A 54 -1.76 -12.37 -10.08
C LYS A 54 -2.78 -12.08 -9.00
N GLN A 55 -3.00 -13.00 -8.06
CA GLN A 55 -3.88 -12.78 -6.92
C GLN A 55 -3.33 -11.70 -5.98
N ASN A 56 -2.05 -11.79 -5.63
CA ASN A 56 -1.39 -10.80 -4.78
C ASN A 56 -1.39 -9.39 -5.40
N ILE A 57 -1.17 -9.29 -6.72
CA ILE A 57 -1.25 -8.01 -7.44
C ILE A 57 -2.66 -7.43 -7.32
N LYS A 58 -3.70 -8.23 -7.57
CA LYS A 58 -5.10 -7.78 -7.40
C LYS A 58 -5.42 -7.36 -5.97
N GLU A 59 -4.92 -8.10 -4.97
CA GLU A 59 -5.10 -7.74 -3.57
C GLU A 59 -4.41 -6.41 -3.23
N LEU A 60 -3.21 -6.18 -3.76
CA LEU A 60 -2.50 -4.90 -3.60
C LEU A 60 -3.25 -3.74 -4.27
N ASP A 61 -3.78 -3.94 -5.48
CA ASP A 61 -4.60 -2.92 -6.16
C ASP A 61 -5.82 -2.52 -5.33
N LEU A 62 -6.52 -3.50 -4.73
CA LEU A 62 -7.66 -3.24 -3.84
C LEU A 62 -7.25 -2.50 -2.57
N LYS A 63 -6.13 -2.87 -1.95
CA LYS A 63 -5.59 -2.17 -0.76
C LYS A 63 -5.21 -0.73 -1.11
N ILE A 64 -4.62 -0.49 -2.27
CA ILE A 64 -4.27 0.85 -2.75
C ILE A 64 -5.52 1.71 -2.91
N GLU A 65 -6.56 1.19 -3.57
CA GLU A 65 -7.81 1.94 -3.75
C GLU A 65 -8.53 2.21 -2.41
N THR A 66 -8.47 1.27 -1.47
CA THR A 66 -9.01 1.46 -0.11
C THR A 66 -8.28 2.57 0.63
N VAL A 67 -6.95 2.51 0.70
CA VAL A 67 -6.13 3.54 1.36
C VAL A 67 -6.34 4.92 0.72
N LYS A 68 -6.46 4.98 -0.62
CA LYS A 68 -6.75 6.22 -1.34
C LYS A 68 -8.13 6.79 -0.99
N ALA A 69 -9.15 5.95 -0.88
CA ALA A 69 -10.49 6.36 -0.48
C ALA A 69 -10.52 6.88 0.96
N ASP A 70 -9.85 6.18 1.89
CA ASP A 70 -9.72 6.60 3.29
C ASP A 70 -8.99 7.94 3.40
N LEU A 71 -7.83 8.10 2.75
CA LEU A 71 -7.11 9.38 2.75
C LEU A 71 -7.93 10.53 2.19
N LYS A 72 -8.72 10.28 1.13
CA LYS A 72 -9.62 11.30 0.57
C LYS A 72 -10.71 11.70 1.57
N ARG A 73 -11.26 10.74 2.31
CA ARG A 73 -12.24 11.00 3.37
C ARG A 73 -11.61 11.81 4.50
N ASP A 74 -10.44 11.40 4.98
CA ASP A 74 -9.75 12.03 6.10
C ASP A 74 -9.34 13.48 5.76
N ILE A 75 -8.89 13.74 4.53
CA ILE A 75 -8.64 15.10 4.04
C ILE A 75 -9.91 15.95 4.12
N LYS A 76 -11.04 15.45 3.59
CA LYS A 76 -12.32 16.17 3.63
C LYS A 76 -12.81 16.41 5.07
N GLU A 77 -12.61 15.45 5.96
CA GLU A 77 -12.96 15.61 7.37
C GLU A 77 -12.09 16.69 8.04
N LEU A 78 -10.80 16.74 7.74
CA LEU A 78 -9.90 17.78 8.24
C LEU A 78 -10.27 19.17 7.70
N GLU A 79 -10.60 19.28 6.42
CA GLU A 79 -11.08 20.54 5.81
C GLU A 79 -12.32 21.07 6.57
N LEU A 80 -13.33 20.22 6.78
CA LEU A 80 -14.55 20.59 7.51
C LEU A 80 -14.26 20.97 8.97
N LYS A 81 -13.38 20.23 9.66
CA LYS A 81 -12.99 20.55 11.04
C LYS A 81 -12.26 21.89 11.12
N ILE A 82 -11.41 22.22 10.15
CA ILE A 82 -10.70 23.49 10.10
C ILE A 82 -11.68 24.63 9.86
N GLU A 83 -12.58 24.51 8.88
CA GLU A 83 -13.62 25.52 8.61
C GLU A 83 -14.49 25.79 9.86
N ALA A 84 -14.95 24.73 10.53
CA ALA A 84 -15.74 24.85 11.75
C ALA A 84 -14.98 25.55 12.89
N LYS A 85 -13.69 25.22 13.08
CA LYS A 85 -12.84 25.87 14.09
C LYS A 85 -12.57 27.34 13.77
N ILE A 86 -12.38 27.68 12.50
CA ILE A 86 -12.24 29.07 12.06
C ILE A 86 -13.52 29.85 12.38
N GLU A 87 -14.69 29.29 12.07
CA GLU A 87 -15.96 29.97 12.32
C GLU A 87 -16.25 30.13 13.81
N SER A 88 -15.97 29.10 14.61
CA SER A 88 -16.03 29.20 16.08
C SER A 88 -15.12 30.30 16.59
N SER A 89 -13.88 30.36 16.11
CA SER A 89 -12.90 31.37 16.55
C SER A 89 -13.34 32.78 16.18
N LYS A 90 -13.91 32.98 14.99
CA LYS A 90 -14.50 34.27 14.59
C LYS A 90 -15.66 34.68 15.50
N SER A 91 -16.57 33.74 15.79
CA SER A 91 -17.71 33.99 16.70
C SER A 91 -17.24 34.40 18.09
N ASP A 92 -16.24 33.70 18.62
CA ASP A 92 -15.69 34.00 19.94
C ASP A 92 -15.02 35.37 19.99
N ILE A 93 -14.24 35.73 18.96
CA ILE A 93 -13.66 37.07 18.83
C ILE A 93 -14.76 38.13 18.80
N ILE A 94 -15.83 37.95 18.03
CA ILE A 94 -16.95 38.90 17.96
C ILE A 94 -17.59 39.10 19.34
N LYS A 95 -17.84 38.01 20.09
CA LYS A 95 -18.40 38.08 21.45
C LYS A 95 -17.49 38.85 22.41
N TRP A 96 -16.18 38.58 22.37
CA TRP A 96 -15.21 39.28 23.22
C TRP A 96 -15.13 40.78 22.88
N VAL A 97 -15.10 41.13 21.59
CA VAL A 97 -15.10 42.53 21.15
C VAL A 97 -16.38 43.24 21.57
N ALA A 98 -17.55 42.62 21.39
CA ALA A 98 -18.83 43.18 21.82
C ALA A 98 -18.85 43.43 23.34
N GLY A 99 -18.39 42.47 24.13
CA GLY A 99 -18.28 42.61 25.59
C GLY A 99 -17.37 43.78 26.01
N MET A 100 -16.21 43.93 25.37
CA MET A 100 -15.31 45.06 25.61
C MET A 100 -15.93 46.40 25.24
N LEU A 101 -16.63 46.50 24.10
CA LEU A 101 -17.30 47.73 23.67
C LEU A 101 -18.38 48.16 24.66
N VAL A 102 -19.17 47.22 25.18
CA VAL A 102 -20.17 47.50 26.22
C VAL A 102 -19.50 48.01 27.50
N ALA A 103 -18.42 47.37 27.95
CA ALA A 103 -17.68 47.80 29.12
C ALA A 103 -17.10 49.22 28.95
N GLN A 104 -16.50 49.52 27.80
CA GLN A 104 -15.99 50.86 27.48
C GLN A 104 -17.12 51.90 27.47
N GLY A 105 -18.27 51.57 26.87
CA GLY A 105 -19.45 52.44 26.88
C GLY A 105 -19.93 52.80 28.29
N ALA A 106 -19.93 51.83 29.21
CA ALA A 106 -20.28 52.07 30.61
C ALA A 106 -19.27 52.99 31.32
N ILE A 107 -17.97 52.80 31.07
CA ILE A 107 -16.90 53.67 31.59
C ILE A 107 -17.10 55.11 31.08
N VAL A 108 -17.28 55.29 29.78
CA VAL A 108 -17.49 56.61 29.16
C VAL A 108 -18.74 57.28 29.73
N ALA A 109 -19.87 56.58 29.85
CA ALA A 109 -21.09 57.13 30.43
C ALA A 109 -20.89 57.61 31.88
N THR A 110 -20.12 56.85 32.66
CA THR A 110 -19.79 57.21 34.05
C THR A 110 -18.91 58.47 34.10
N LEU A 111 -17.89 58.56 33.24
CA LEU A 111 -17.02 59.74 33.14
C LEU A 111 -17.80 61.00 32.73
N VAL A 112 -18.69 60.91 31.74
CA VAL A 112 -19.55 62.04 31.31
C VAL A 112 -20.46 62.50 32.46
N LYS A 113 -21.04 61.56 33.21
CA LYS A 113 -21.89 61.87 34.38
C LYS A 113 -21.11 62.52 35.53
N LEU A 114 -19.83 62.19 35.68
CA LEU A 114 -18.94 62.80 36.68
C LEU A 114 -18.54 64.21 36.26
N LEU A 115 -18.11 64.41 35.01
CA LEU A 115 -17.69 65.71 34.49
C LEU A 115 -18.84 66.73 34.48
N SER A 116 -20.07 66.30 34.19
CA SER A 116 -21.27 67.17 34.25
C SER A 116 -21.68 67.61 35.67
N ARG A 117 -21.06 67.06 36.72
CA ARG A 117 -21.29 67.42 38.13
C ARG A 117 -20.18 68.31 38.71
N VAL A 118 -19.13 68.59 37.96
CA VAL A 118 -18.09 69.54 38.37
C VAL A 118 -18.62 70.95 38.07
N PRO A 119 -18.64 71.88 39.07
CA PRO A 119 -19.13 73.25 38.88
C PRO A 119 -18.28 74.07 37.92
#